data_AF-A0A7S1YND4-F1
#
_entry.id   AF-A0A7S1YND4-F1
#
_cell.length_a   1.000
_cell.length_b   1.000
_cell.length_c   1.000
_cell.angle_alpha   90.00
_cell.angle_beta   90.00
_cell.angle_gamma   90.00
#
_symmetry.space_group_name_H-M   'P 1'
#
loop_
_entity.id
_entity.type
_entity.pdbx_description
1 polymer ?
#
loop_
_entity_poly.entity_id
_entity_poly.type
_entity_poly.pdbx_seq_one_letter_code
_entity_poly.pdbx_strand_id
1 'polypeptide(L)'
;GSMRILPYSPKTAMILGSAVTTASTSAGLSPLCTRGLLHRLVNTAKKEHGITFNVGAELEFCLHDAKSGLPLDQSIFANNNTLNEQESFLSDLLDQLEQQAIPIELLHAESSPAQIELVIE
;
A
#
# COMPACT_ATOMS: atom_id res chain seq x y z
N GLY A 1 4.88 -7.60 -14.41
CA GLY A 1 3.39 -7.75 -14.44
C GLY A 1 2.83 -7.53 -13.04
N SER A 2 1.53 -7.24 -12.91
CA SER A 2 0.88 -6.95 -11.62
C SER A 2 0.28 -8.17 -10.91
N MET A 3 0.38 -9.37 -11.50
CA MET A 3 -0.13 -10.60 -10.87
C MET A 3 0.68 -10.94 -9.62
N ARG A 4 -0.01 -11.29 -8.53
CA ARG A 4 0.54 -11.79 -7.27
C ARG A 4 -0.32 -12.92 -6.72
N ILE A 5 0.30 -14.00 -6.23
CA ILE A 5 -0.39 -15.02 -5.42
C ILE A 5 -0.50 -14.46 -4.01
N LEU A 6 -1.65 -14.64 -3.35
CA LEU A 6 -1.91 -14.08 -2.02
C LEU A 6 -1.44 -15.08 -0.94
N PRO A 7 -0.45 -14.74 -0.09
CA PRO A 7 0.06 -15.66 0.94
C PRO A 7 -1.04 -16.13 1.91
N TYR A 8 -1.91 -15.21 2.31
CA TYR A 8 -3.06 -15.47 3.18
C TYR A 8 -4.23 -16.20 2.48
N SER A 9 -4.17 -16.40 1.16
CA SER A 9 -5.18 -17.12 0.40
C SER A 9 -4.53 -17.88 -0.77
N PRO A 10 -3.86 -19.03 -0.51
CA PRO A 10 -2.94 -19.66 -1.46
C PRO A 10 -3.55 -20.13 -2.79
N LYS A 11 -4.88 -20.23 -2.88
CA LYS A 11 -5.62 -20.58 -4.09
C LYS A 11 -6.10 -19.36 -4.88
N THR A 12 -5.69 -18.17 -4.46
CA THR A 12 -6.14 -16.88 -4.98
C THR A 12 -4.96 -16.09 -5.50
N ALA A 13 -5.16 -15.41 -6.62
CA ALA A 13 -4.22 -14.43 -7.15
C ALA A 13 -4.94 -13.10 -7.41
N MET A 14 -4.21 -12.00 -7.22
CA MET A 14 -4.66 -10.66 -7.55
C MET A 14 -3.96 -10.18 -8.83
N ILE A 15 -4.69 -9.47 -9.69
CA ILE A 15 -4.13 -8.76 -10.83
C ILE A 15 -4.73 -7.36 -10.91
N LEU A 16 -3.90 -6.34 -11.08
CA LEU A 16 -4.37 -4.97 -11.27
C LEU A 16 -4.89 -4.80 -12.71
N GLY A 17 -6.18 -4.50 -12.84
CA GLY A 17 -6.83 -4.13 -14.09
C GLY A 17 -6.88 -2.60 -14.31
N SER A 18 -7.21 -2.20 -15.53
CA SER A 18 -7.51 -0.80 -15.86
C SER A 18 -8.96 -0.68 -16.31
N ALA A 19 -9.64 0.39 -15.87
CA ALA A 19 -10.99 0.68 -16.31
C ALA A 19 -11.00 1.16 -17.76
N VAL A 20 -11.92 0.61 -18.56
CA VAL A 20 -12.13 0.97 -19.96
C VAL A 20 -13.55 1.48 -20.15
N THR A 21 -13.73 2.40 -21.10
CA THR A 21 -15.05 2.80 -21.58
C THR A 21 -15.37 2.04 -22.86
N THR A 22 -16.62 1.60 -22.99
CA THR A 22 -17.12 0.81 -24.13
C THR A 22 -18.07 1.61 -25.02
N ALA A 23 -18.28 2.91 -24.72
CA ALA A 23 -19.05 3.79 -25.59
C ALA A 23 -18.37 3.88 -26.97
N SER A 24 -19.15 3.65 -28.03
CA SER A 24 -18.65 3.44 -29.40
C SER A 24 -17.79 4.59 -29.96
N THR A 25 -18.00 5.82 -29.48
CA THR A 25 -17.25 7.01 -29.88
C THR A 25 -16.01 7.30 -29.02
N SER A 26 -15.75 6.49 -27.98
CA SER A 26 -14.68 6.74 -27.00
C SER A 26 -13.99 5.47 -26.52
N ALA A 27 -14.18 4.32 -27.19
CA ALA A 27 -13.65 3.02 -26.77
C ALA A 27 -12.15 3.10 -26.45
N GLY A 28 -11.77 2.72 -25.23
CA GLY A 28 -10.39 2.85 -24.74
C GLY A 28 -10.29 2.97 -23.23
N LEU A 29 -9.11 3.35 -22.72
CA LEU A 29 -8.92 3.64 -21.29
C LEU A 29 -9.90 4.72 -20.84
N SER A 30 -10.65 4.43 -19.78
CA SER A 30 -11.58 5.40 -19.21
C SER A 30 -10.83 6.64 -18.73
N PRO A 31 -11.34 7.87 -18.97
CA PRO A 31 -10.76 9.08 -18.40
C PRO A 31 -10.80 9.08 -16.86
N LEU A 32 -11.65 8.26 -16.25
CA LEU A 32 -11.76 8.08 -14.80
C LEU A 32 -10.82 6.98 -14.25
N CYS A 33 -10.05 6.31 -15.11
CA CYS A 33 -9.07 5.34 -14.66
C CYS A 33 -7.81 6.05 -14.13
N THR A 34 -7.67 6.15 -12.81
CA THR A 34 -6.49 6.77 -12.16
C THR A 34 -5.18 6.11 -12.55
N ARG A 35 -5.14 4.77 -12.63
CA ARG A 35 -3.98 4.01 -13.16
C ARG A 35 -3.65 4.37 -14.60
N GLY A 36 -4.67 4.51 -15.45
CA GLY A 36 -4.52 4.93 -16.84
C GLY A 36 -4.02 6.37 -16.98
N LEU A 37 -4.53 7.27 -16.13
CA LEU A 37 -4.08 8.66 -16.04
C LEU A 37 -2.59 8.74 -15.65
N LEU A 38 -2.17 8.06 -14.59
CA LEU A 38 -0.77 8.02 -14.15
C LEU A 38 0.13 7.46 -15.25
N HIS A 39 -0.28 6.37 -15.91
CA HIS A 39 0.48 5.78 -17.01
C HIS A 39 0.68 6.77 -18.18
N ARG A 40 -0.33 7.58 -18.53
CA ARG A 40 -0.18 8.62 -19.55
C ARG A 40 0.85 9.65 -19.11
N LEU A 41 0.74 10.17 -17.89
CA LEU A 41 1.63 11.20 -17.36
C LEU A 41 3.09 10.75 -17.36
N VAL A 42 3.38 9.56 -16.80
CA VAL A 42 4.74 9.01 -16.76
C VAL A 42 5.31 8.77 -18.16
N ASN A 43 4.48 8.32 -19.10
CA ASN A 43 4.93 8.12 -20.49
C ASN A 43 5.20 9.44 -21.22
N THR A 44 4.34 10.45 -21.05
CA THR A 44 4.55 11.78 -21.61
C THR A 44 5.83 12.39 -21.05
N ALA A 45 6.01 12.38 -19.72
CA ALA A 45 7.22 12.86 -19.06
C ALA A 45 8.50 12.21 -19.61
N LYS A 46 8.47 10.88 -19.81
CA LYS A 46 9.62 10.16 -20.35
C LYS A 46 9.89 10.47 -21.83
N LYS A 47 8.85 10.46 -22.68
CA LYS A 47 9.00 10.59 -24.13
C LYS A 47 9.27 12.01 -24.59
N GLU A 48 8.59 12.98 -23.98
CA GLU A 48 8.62 14.38 -24.41
C GLU A 48 9.66 15.19 -23.62
N HIS A 49 10.02 14.75 -22.41
CA HIS A 49 10.92 15.48 -21.53
C HIS A 49 12.12 14.67 -21.02
N GLY A 50 12.19 13.37 -21.28
CA GLY A 50 13.28 12.51 -20.78
C GLY A 50 13.27 12.30 -19.25
N ILE A 51 12.13 12.56 -18.58
CA ILE A 51 12.01 12.52 -17.12
C ILE A 51 11.42 11.17 -16.67
N THR A 52 11.96 10.63 -15.57
CA THR A 52 11.41 9.45 -14.87
C THR A 52 11.17 9.77 -13.39
N PHE A 53 10.24 9.05 -12.77
CA PHE A 53 9.87 9.23 -11.37
C PHE A 53 10.14 7.96 -10.58
N ASN A 54 10.68 8.12 -9.37
CA ASN A 54 10.71 7.10 -8.33
C ASN A 54 9.81 7.59 -7.18
N VAL A 55 9.16 6.66 -6.49
CA VAL A 55 8.21 6.99 -5.42
C VAL A 55 8.50 6.08 -4.25
N GLY A 56 8.96 6.66 -3.14
CA GLY A 56 8.85 6.04 -1.82
C GLY A 56 7.48 6.38 -1.21
N ALA A 57 6.90 5.47 -0.45
CA ALA A 57 5.62 5.64 0.20
C ALA A 57 5.72 5.34 1.70
N GLU A 58 5.27 6.28 2.51
CA GLU A 58 5.11 6.15 3.96
C GLU A 58 3.61 5.94 4.21
N LEU A 59 3.23 4.74 4.65
CA LEU A 59 1.84 4.39 4.91
C LEU A 59 1.60 4.31 6.41
N GLU A 60 0.77 5.22 6.90
CA GLU A 60 0.32 5.24 8.29
C GLU A 60 -1.04 4.54 8.45
N PHE A 61 -1.20 3.78 9.53
CA PHE A 61 -2.46 3.15 9.92
C PHE A 61 -2.56 3.00 11.44
N CYS A 62 -3.79 2.86 11.96
CA CYS A 62 -4.04 2.70 13.39
C CYS A 62 -4.64 1.32 13.70
N LEU A 63 -4.22 0.73 14.82
CA LEU A 63 -4.78 -0.52 15.33
C LEU A 63 -5.81 -0.25 16.44
N HIS A 64 -7.01 -0.76 16.25
CA HIS A 64 -8.13 -0.57 17.17
C HIS A 64 -8.69 -1.92 17.62
N ASP A 65 -9.14 -1.99 18.87
CA ASP A 65 -9.89 -3.14 19.36
C ASP A 65 -11.25 -3.22 18.66
N ALA A 66 -11.56 -4.38 18.09
CA ALA A 66 -12.74 -4.57 17.26
C ALA A 66 -14.07 -4.42 18.02
N LYS A 67 -14.07 -4.60 19.35
CA LYS A 67 -15.30 -4.54 20.17
C LYS A 67 -15.57 -3.14 20.68
N SER A 68 -14.55 -2.49 21.23
CA SER A 68 -14.66 -1.15 21.83
C SER A 68 -14.44 -0.03 20.82
N GLY A 69 -13.77 -0.31 19.70
CA GLY A 69 -13.36 0.70 18.72
C GLY A 69 -12.26 1.63 19.22
N LEU A 70 -11.71 1.38 20.41
CA LEU A 70 -10.64 2.18 21.01
C LEU A 70 -9.27 1.74 20.47
N PRO A 71 -8.27 2.64 20.44
CA PRO A 71 -6.89 2.27 20.14
C PRO A 71 -6.39 1.15 21.05
N LEU A 72 -5.60 0.23 20.51
CA LEU A 72 -5.08 -0.92 21.28
C LEU A 72 -4.15 -0.50 22.42
N ASP A 73 -3.48 0.65 22.28
CA ASP A 73 -2.67 1.26 23.32
C ASP A 73 -2.69 2.80 23.20
N GLN A 74 -2.02 3.49 24.12
CA GLN A 74 -1.96 4.96 24.18
C GLN A 74 -0.53 5.51 23.96
N SER A 75 0.40 4.66 23.53
CA SER A 75 1.74 5.07 23.19
C SER A 75 1.76 5.84 21.86
N ILE A 76 2.80 6.66 21.70
CA ILE A 76 2.93 7.65 20.63
C ILE A 76 4.32 7.54 20.00
N PHE A 77 4.67 8.52 19.18
CA PHE A 77 5.85 8.58 18.32
C PHE A 77 7.11 7.94 18.91
N ALA A 78 7.72 7.05 18.11
CA ALA A 78 8.97 6.35 18.39
C ALA A 78 8.98 5.54 19.70
N ASN A 79 7.81 5.18 20.23
CA ASN A 79 7.67 4.26 21.35
C ASN A 79 7.61 2.80 20.88
N ASN A 80 8.30 1.91 21.60
CA ASN A 80 8.32 0.48 21.28
C ASN A 80 7.10 -0.28 21.83
N ASN A 81 6.26 0.36 22.65
CA ASN A 81 5.13 -0.31 23.29
C ASN A 81 4.13 -0.87 22.28
N THR A 82 3.64 -0.06 21.32
CA THR A 82 2.78 -0.57 20.24
C THR A 82 3.44 -1.70 19.46
N LEU A 83 4.73 -1.56 19.12
CA LEU A 83 5.45 -2.57 18.35
C LEU A 83 5.58 -3.91 19.10
N ASN A 84 5.89 -3.86 20.40
CA ASN A 84 6.06 -5.05 21.23
C ASN A 84 4.71 -5.73 21.54
N GLU A 85 3.70 -4.95 21.92
CA GLU A 85 2.38 -5.47 22.26
C GLU A 85 1.65 -6.05 21.03
N GLN A 86 1.96 -5.55 19.83
CA GLN A 86 1.37 -5.99 18.57
C GLN A 86 2.33 -6.84 17.71
N GLU A 87 3.41 -7.36 18.29
CA GLU A 87 4.47 -8.09 17.58
C GLU A 87 3.93 -9.22 16.71
N SER A 88 3.03 -10.05 17.24
CA SER A 88 2.46 -11.17 16.48
C SER A 88 1.74 -10.72 15.20
N PHE A 89 1.00 -9.60 15.25
CA PHE A 89 0.33 -9.07 14.07
C PHE A 89 1.33 -8.46 13.09
N LEU A 90 2.31 -7.72 13.60
CA LEU A 90 3.31 -7.02 12.79
C LEU A 90 4.24 -8.02 12.08
N SER A 91 4.70 -9.06 12.77
CA SER A 91 5.50 -10.14 12.19
C SER A 91 4.72 -10.84 11.07
N ASP A 92 3.45 -11.20 11.29
CA ASP A 92 2.61 -11.81 10.25
C ASP A 92 2.38 -10.88 9.05
N LEU A 93 2.22 -9.58 9.27
CA LEU A 93 2.07 -8.58 8.21
C LEU A 93 3.36 -8.48 7.38
N LEU A 94 4.51 -8.34 8.04
CA LEU A 94 5.82 -8.21 7.40
C LEU A 94 6.14 -9.47 6.57
N ASP A 95 5.93 -10.66 7.12
CA ASP A 95 6.14 -11.93 6.41
C ASP A 95 5.29 -12.02 5.13
N GLN A 96 4.04 -11.55 5.18
CA GLN A 96 3.15 -11.57 4.02
C GLN A 96 3.51 -10.52 2.96
N LEU A 97 4.04 -9.37 3.37
CA LEU A 97 4.53 -8.34 2.45
C LEU A 97 5.82 -8.80 1.77
N GLU A 98 6.74 -9.40 2.52
CA GLU A 98 7.99 -9.99 1.99
C GLU A 98 7.68 -11.08 0.96
N GLN A 99 6.75 -12.00 1.26
CA GLN A 99 6.31 -13.04 0.31
C GLN A 99 5.70 -12.47 -0.99
N GLN A 100 5.26 -11.21 -0.98
CA GLN A 100 4.75 -10.50 -2.16
C GLN A 100 5.79 -9.59 -2.84
N ALA A 101 7.04 -9.67 -2.38
CA ALA A 101 8.18 -8.85 -2.81
C ALA A 101 7.92 -7.34 -2.63
N ILE A 102 7.34 -6.97 -1.48
CA ILE A 102 7.17 -5.59 -1.06
C ILE A 102 8.18 -5.36 0.08
N PRO A 103 9.33 -4.70 -0.18
CA PRO A 103 10.32 -4.44 0.84
C PRO A 103 9.79 -3.36 1.80
N ILE A 104 9.93 -3.63 3.10
CA ILE A 104 9.69 -2.63 4.15
C ILE A 104 11.06 -2.16 4.65
N GLU A 105 11.31 -0.87 4.57
CA GLU A 105 12.57 -0.28 5.03
C GLU A 105 12.53 0.03 6.53
N LEU A 106 11.42 0.63 6.99
CA LEU A 106 11.24 1.09 8.35
C LEU A 106 9.82 0.82 8.82
N LEU A 107 9.70 0.49 10.10
CA LEU A 107 8.44 0.36 10.84
C LEU A 107 8.60 1.06 12.19
N HIS A 108 7.71 2.00 12.52
CA HIS A 108 7.71 2.63 13.85
C HIS A 108 6.32 3.08 14.29
N ALA A 109 6.17 3.32 15.60
CA ALA A 109 5.00 3.97 16.15
C ALA A 109 4.99 5.46 15.80
N GLU A 110 3.81 5.99 15.49
CA GLU A 110 3.57 7.38 15.09
C GLU A 110 2.84 8.18 16.19
N SER A 111 2.47 9.41 15.87
CA SER A 111 2.11 10.47 16.81
C SER A 111 0.71 10.32 17.40
N SER A 112 -0.13 9.43 16.86
CA SER A 112 -1.44 9.08 17.41
C SER A 112 -1.42 7.73 18.16
N PRO A 113 -2.30 7.53 19.16
CA PRO A 113 -2.44 6.26 19.87
C PRO A 113 -2.57 5.05 18.93
N ALA A 114 -1.73 4.02 19.14
CA ALA A 114 -1.69 2.79 18.34
C ALA A 114 -1.52 3.02 16.82
N GLN A 115 -0.96 4.16 16.43
CA GLN A 115 -0.62 4.49 15.06
C GLN A 115 0.76 3.95 14.71
N ILE A 116 0.88 3.39 13.52
CA ILE A 116 2.09 2.77 13.00
C ILE A 116 2.32 3.29 11.58
N GLU A 117 3.57 3.59 11.26
CA GLU A 117 4.03 3.89 9.92
C GLU A 117 4.87 2.72 9.38
N LEU A 118 4.64 2.37 8.11
CA LEU A 118 5.51 1.50 7.33
C LEU A 118 6.04 2.23 6.09
N VAL A 119 7.35 2.17 5.89
CA VAL A 119 8.08 2.84 4.82
C VAL A 119 8.43 1.84 3.71
N ILE A 120 8.08 2.18 2.47
CA ILE A 120 8.27 1.37 1.27
C ILE A 120 9.11 2.17 0.26
N GLU A 121 10.20 1.57 -0.25
CA GLU A 121 11.05 2.10 -1.33
C GLU A 121 10.97 1.31 -2.64
#